data_AF-A0A8E7KC41-F1
#
_entry.id   AF-A0A8E7KC41-F1
#
_cell.length_a   1.000
_cell.length_b   1.000
_cell.length_c   1.000
_cell.angle_alpha   90.00
_cell.angle_beta   90.00
_cell.angle_gamma   90.00
#
_symmetry.space_group_name_H-M   'P 1'
#
loop_
_entity.id
_entity.type
_entity.pdbx_description
1 polymer ?
#
loop_
_entity_poly.entity_id
_entity_poly.type
_entity_poly.pdbx_seq_one_letter_code
_entity_poly.pdbx_strand_id
1 'polypeptide(L)'
;MKHLTVLNGIDFRDLVSAANGESVTDTFQVAKAFGKRHADVLRALKNSHCSDEFRRAHFCVAEKINDLGIFDKKQVYYRMDFSGFVMLVMGFNGAKADAVKEAYINAFNWMTAELRKYSESYEAERNAVMLEYMKEKDVASMSGRLLNRWGRVKKPQLLARIERLEQRGQISLPGFGKAITH
;
A
#
# COMPACT_ATOMS: atom_id res chain seq x y z
N MET A 1 24.44 -7.50 -13.93
CA MET A 1 22.97 -7.50 -13.86
C MET A 1 22.47 -6.12 -14.28
N LYS A 2 22.10 -5.93 -15.55
CA LYS A 2 21.50 -4.67 -16.04
C LYS A 2 20.04 -4.66 -15.55
N HIS A 3 19.82 -4.18 -14.33
CA HIS A 3 18.50 -4.26 -13.71
C HIS A 3 17.46 -3.53 -14.56
N LEU A 4 16.33 -4.21 -14.74
CA LEU A 4 15.08 -3.76 -15.37
C LEU A 4 14.58 -2.44 -14.77
N THR A 5 15.28 -1.34 -15.03
CA THR A 5 14.92 -0.03 -14.45
C THR A 5 13.78 0.58 -15.23
N VAL A 6 13.63 0.21 -16.52
CA VAL A 6 12.59 0.74 -17.40
C VAL A 6 12.10 -0.37 -18.33
N LEU A 7 10.82 -0.74 -18.22
CA LEU A 7 10.12 -1.56 -19.22
C LEU A 7 9.09 -0.71 -19.93
N ASN A 8 9.17 -0.62 -21.27
CA ASN A 8 8.24 0.19 -22.07
C ASN A 8 8.11 1.66 -21.58
N GLY A 9 9.18 2.24 -21.03
CA GLY A 9 9.17 3.61 -20.48
C GLY A 9 8.60 3.73 -19.06
N ILE A 10 8.35 2.62 -18.36
CA ILE A 10 7.79 2.57 -17.01
C ILE A 10 8.88 2.10 -16.03
N ASP A 11 9.13 2.87 -14.96
CA ASP A 11 9.99 2.41 -13.86
C ASP A 11 9.28 1.27 -13.13
N PHE A 12 10.01 0.21 -12.78
CA PHE A 12 9.42 -0.91 -12.03
C PHE A 12 8.77 -0.43 -10.72
N ARG A 13 9.27 0.64 -10.10
CA ARG A 13 8.69 1.24 -8.88
C ARG A 13 7.30 1.81 -9.10
N ASP A 14 6.95 2.18 -10.34
CA ASP A 14 5.64 2.71 -10.69
C ASP A 14 4.62 1.59 -10.98
N LEU A 15 5.06 0.32 -11.06
CA LEU A 15 4.17 -0.82 -11.34
C LEU A 15 3.28 -1.18 -10.15
N VAL A 16 3.73 -0.88 -8.92
CA VAL A 16 3.07 -1.27 -7.68
C VAL A 16 3.00 -0.04 -6.78
N SER A 17 1.82 0.17 -6.22
CA SER A 17 1.54 1.20 -5.22
C SER A 17 1.24 0.52 -3.89
N ALA A 18 1.03 1.31 -2.84
CA ALA A 18 0.62 0.77 -1.56
C ALA A 18 -0.75 1.30 -1.15
N ALA A 19 -1.58 0.41 -0.63
CA ALA A 19 -2.93 0.69 -0.15
C ALA A 19 -3.16 -0.11 1.12
N ASN A 20 -3.64 0.54 2.18
CA ASN A 20 -3.95 -0.10 3.46
C ASN A 20 -2.79 -0.91 4.06
N GLY A 21 -1.54 -0.49 3.84
CA GLY A 21 -0.35 -1.20 4.33
C GLY A 21 0.06 -2.40 3.49
N GLU A 22 -0.57 -2.61 2.32
CA GLU A 22 -0.28 -3.70 1.41
C GLU A 22 0.18 -3.18 0.04
N SER A 23 1.05 -3.94 -0.61
CA SER A 23 1.49 -3.69 -1.98
C SER A 23 0.42 -4.12 -2.98
N VAL A 24 -0.01 -3.22 -3.86
CA VAL A 24 -1.12 -3.42 -4.81
C VAL A 24 -0.80 -2.87 -6.21
N THR A 25 -1.42 -3.44 -7.23
CA THR A 25 -1.46 -2.89 -8.60
C THR A 25 -2.91 -2.76 -9.06
N ASP A 26 -3.14 -2.12 -10.21
CA ASP A 26 -4.45 -2.12 -10.85
C ASP A 26 -4.41 -2.59 -12.31
N THR A 27 -5.60 -2.84 -12.88
CA THR A 27 -5.74 -3.31 -14.25
C THR A 27 -5.30 -2.30 -15.31
N PHE A 28 -5.24 -0.99 -15.02
CA PHE A 28 -4.70 0.00 -15.95
C PHE A 28 -3.17 -0.12 -16.04
N GLN A 29 -2.51 -0.26 -14.90
CA GLN A 29 -1.06 -0.44 -14.86
C GLN A 29 -0.65 -1.75 -15.53
N VAL A 30 -1.39 -2.83 -15.29
CA VAL A 30 -1.19 -4.11 -15.99
C VAL A 30 -1.39 -3.95 -17.50
N ALA A 31 -2.45 -3.27 -17.94
CA ALA A 31 -2.69 -3.02 -19.37
C ALA A 31 -1.53 -2.25 -20.01
N LYS A 32 -1.05 -1.20 -19.35
CA LYS A 32 0.08 -0.37 -19.80
C LYS A 32 1.37 -1.19 -19.90
N ALA A 33 1.72 -1.91 -18.83
CA ALA A 33 2.97 -2.68 -18.73
C ALA A 33 3.04 -3.82 -19.76
N PHE A 34 1.94 -4.56 -19.95
CA PHE A 34 1.85 -5.66 -20.91
C PHE A 34 1.53 -5.20 -22.34
N GLY A 35 1.33 -3.90 -22.59
CA GLY A 35 0.97 -3.36 -23.90
C GLY A 35 -0.37 -3.88 -24.43
N LYS A 36 -1.35 -4.09 -23.54
CA LYS A 36 -2.69 -4.61 -23.86
C LYS A 36 -3.72 -3.51 -23.71
N ARG A 37 -4.86 -3.63 -24.39
CA ARG A 37 -6.02 -2.76 -24.10
C ARG A 37 -6.58 -3.12 -22.73
N HIS A 38 -7.00 -2.11 -21.97
CA HIS A 38 -7.62 -2.32 -20.65
C HIS A 38 -8.83 -3.26 -20.71
N ALA A 39 -9.66 -3.15 -21.76
CA ALA A 39 -10.79 -4.05 -22.00
C ALA A 39 -10.37 -5.53 -22.13
N ASP A 40 -9.21 -5.82 -22.71
CA ASP A 40 -8.70 -7.19 -22.84
C ASP A 40 -8.21 -7.74 -21.49
N VAL A 41 -7.62 -6.88 -20.66
CA VAL A 41 -7.22 -7.22 -19.29
C VAL A 41 -8.44 -7.52 -18.42
N LEU A 42 -9.49 -6.68 -18.49
CA LEU A 42 -10.75 -6.93 -17.77
C LEU A 42 -11.41 -8.24 -18.22
N ARG A 43 -11.36 -8.55 -19.52
CA ARG A 43 -11.86 -9.82 -20.04
C ARG A 43 -11.05 -11.00 -19.53
N ALA A 44 -9.71 -10.90 -19.49
CA ALA A 44 -8.85 -11.94 -18.92
C ALA A 44 -9.16 -12.18 -17.43
N LEU A 45 -9.35 -11.10 -16.65
CA LEU A 45 -9.75 -11.19 -15.25
C LEU A 45 -11.11 -11.87 -15.09
N LYS A 46 -12.12 -11.52 -15.89
CA LYS A 46 -13.44 -12.14 -15.84
C LYS A 46 -13.40 -13.63 -16.18
N ASN A 47 -12.52 -14.00 -17.11
CA ASN A 47 -12.36 -15.38 -17.56
C ASN A 47 -11.36 -16.18 -16.70
N SER A 48 -10.78 -15.60 -15.64
CA SER A 48 -9.85 -16.31 -14.78
C SER A 48 -10.56 -17.44 -14.03
N HIS A 49 -10.00 -18.64 -14.08
CA HIS A 49 -10.52 -19.80 -13.36
C HIS A 49 -10.03 -19.77 -11.90
N CYS A 50 -10.76 -19.05 -11.05
CA CYS A 50 -10.54 -19.03 -9.60
C CYS A 50 -11.88 -19.12 -8.87
N SER A 51 -11.84 -19.55 -7.60
CA SER A 51 -13.05 -19.57 -6.76
C SER A 51 -13.57 -18.14 -6.52
N ASP A 52 -14.86 -18.04 -6.20
CA ASP A 52 -15.47 -16.75 -5.84
C ASP A 52 -14.84 -16.15 -4.57
N GLU A 53 -14.44 -16.99 -3.62
CA GLU A 53 -13.72 -16.59 -2.41
C GLU A 53 -12.39 -15.92 -2.77
N PHE A 54 -11.57 -16.60 -3.60
CA PHE A 54 -10.31 -16.04 -4.08
C PHE A 54 -10.55 -14.72 -4.82
N ARG A 55 -11.59 -14.67 -5.66
CA ARG A 55 -11.90 -13.47 -6.44
C ARG A 55 -12.21 -12.27 -5.55
N ARG A 56 -13.02 -12.47 -4.50
CA ARG A 56 -13.38 -11.39 -3.55
C ARG A 56 -12.21 -10.97 -2.68
N ALA A 57 -11.32 -11.89 -2.32
CA ALA A 57 -10.15 -11.61 -1.48
C ALA A 57 -9.10 -10.77 -2.23
N HIS A 58 -8.85 -11.07 -3.50
CA HIS A 58 -7.69 -10.52 -4.23
C HIS A 58 -8.03 -9.51 -5.31
N PHE A 59 -9.31 -9.29 -5.64
CA PHE A 59 -9.74 -8.29 -6.62
C PHE A 59 -10.79 -7.35 -6.04
N CYS A 60 -10.42 -6.08 -5.87
CA CYS A 60 -11.30 -5.01 -5.42
C CYS A 60 -11.75 -4.15 -6.59
N VAL A 61 -13.07 -4.03 -6.80
CA VAL A 61 -13.65 -3.17 -7.85
C VAL A 61 -13.51 -1.69 -7.44
N ALA A 62 -13.15 -0.85 -8.40
CA ALA A 62 -13.14 0.60 -8.26
C ALA A 62 -13.59 1.29 -9.55
N GLU A 63 -14.00 2.56 -9.44
CA GLU A 63 -14.44 3.38 -10.57
C GLU A 63 -13.58 4.64 -10.69
N LYS A 64 -13.21 5.01 -11.92
CA LYS A 64 -12.54 6.28 -12.21
C LYS A 64 -13.31 7.05 -13.28
N ILE A 65 -13.45 8.36 -13.14
CA ILE A 65 -13.96 9.24 -14.21
C ILE A 65 -12.89 9.35 -15.30
N ASN A 66 -13.32 9.29 -16.54
CA ASN A 66 -12.41 9.35 -17.69
C ASN A 66 -12.02 10.82 -17.98
N ASP A 67 -10.73 11.12 -18.05
CA ASP A 67 -10.21 12.49 -18.22
C ASP A 67 -10.36 13.00 -19.68
N LEU A 68 -11.01 12.25 -20.56
CA LEU A 68 -11.09 12.47 -22.02
C LEU A 68 -12.20 13.45 -22.47
N GLY A 69 -12.77 14.24 -21.56
CA GLY A 69 -13.62 15.41 -21.89
C GLY A 69 -14.98 15.11 -22.54
N ILE A 70 -15.34 13.84 -22.76
CA ILE A 70 -16.62 13.42 -23.36
C ILE A 70 -17.35 12.53 -22.35
N PHE A 71 -18.23 13.17 -21.56
CA PHE A 71 -19.17 12.62 -20.58
C PHE A 71 -18.56 11.91 -19.35
N ASP A 72 -19.25 12.02 -18.21
CA ASP A 72 -19.00 11.39 -16.90
C ASP A 72 -19.04 9.85 -16.91
N LYS A 73 -18.53 9.21 -17.96
CA LYS A 73 -18.55 7.76 -18.10
C LYS A 73 -17.48 7.16 -17.20
N LYS A 74 -17.92 6.69 -16.05
CA LYS A 74 -17.10 5.94 -15.10
C LYS A 74 -16.54 4.68 -15.77
N GLN A 75 -15.23 4.50 -15.66
CA GLN A 75 -14.54 3.28 -16.06
C GLN A 75 -14.29 2.41 -14.83
N VAL A 76 -14.80 1.18 -14.90
CA VAL A 76 -14.56 0.17 -13.87
C VAL A 76 -13.17 -0.41 -14.06
N TYR A 77 -12.42 -0.51 -12.97
CA TYR A 77 -11.13 -1.18 -12.93
C TYR A 77 -11.02 -2.01 -11.64
N TYR A 78 -10.00 -2.87 -11.58
CA TYR A 78 -9.77 -3.70 -10.40
C TYR A 78 -8.40 -3.37 -9.83
N ARG A 79 -8.35 -3.16 -8.51
CA ARG A 79 -7.13 -3.18 -7.71
C ARG A 79 -6.91 -4.62 -7.23
N MET A 80 -5.66 -5.04 -7.17
CA MET A 80 -5.29 -6.39 -6.76
C MET A 80 -3.97 -6.41 -6.01
N ASP A 81 -3.83 -7.37 -5.10
CA ASP A 81 -2.57 -7.70 -4.44
C ASP A 81 -1.69 -8.58 -5.35
N PHE A 82 -0.58 -9.08 -4.82
CA PHE A 82 0.32 -9.95 -5.56
C PHE A 82 -0.38 -11.24 -6.05
N SER A 83 -1.23 -11.85 -5.23
CA SER A 83 -1.95 -13.08 -5.56
C SER A 83 -2.93 -12.87 -6.71
N GLY A 84 -3.70 -11.78 -6.68
CA GLY A 84 -4.60 -11.41 -7.77
C GLY A 84 -3.85 -11.06 -9.05
N PHE A 85 -2.71 -10.37 -8.95
CA PHE A 85 -1.82 -10.12 -10.08
C PHE A 85 -1.34 -11.43 -10.72
N VAL A 86 -0.81 -12.36 -9.91
CA VAL A 86 -0.33 -13.66 -10.39
C VAL A 86 -1.44 -14.41 -11.13
N MET A 87 -2.63 -14.50 -10.53
CA MET A 87 -3.80 -15.14 -11.14
C MET A 87 -4.16 -14.55 -12.51
N LEU A 88 -4.11 -13.22 -12.64
CA LEU A 88 -4.43 -12.53 -13.88
C LEU A 88 -3.40 -12.79 -15.01
N VAL A 89 -2.11 -12.79 -14.67
CA VAL A 89 -1.04 -12.83 -15.68
C VAL A 89 -0.59 -14.24 -16.07
N MET A 90 -1.11 -15.30 -15.44
CA MET A 90 -0.75 -16.68 -15.77
C MET A 90 -0.94 -17.01 -17.26
N GLY A 91 -2.00 -16.46 -17.89
CA GLY A 91 -2.28 -16.66 -19.31
C GLY A 91 -1.51 -15.73 -20.26
N PHE A 92 -0.71 -14.80 -19.74
CA PHE A 92 0.04 -13.85 -20.57
C PHE A 92 1.39 -14.44 -20.92
N ASN A 93 1.56 -14.88 -22.18
CA ASN A 93 2.74 -15.62 -22.61
C ASN A 93 3.64 -14.81 -23.58
N GLY A 94 4.92 -15.22 -23.66
CA GLY A 94 5.92 -14.70 -24.59
C GLY A 94 7.03 -13.91 -23.88
N ALA A 95 8.21 -13.82 -24.52
CA ALA A 95 9.41 -13.24 -23.91
C ALA A 95 9.22 -11.83 -23.32
N LYS A 96 8.42 -10.97 -23.98
CA LYS A 96 8.08 -9.64 -23.44
C LYS A 96 7.19 -9.73 -22.21
N ALA A 97 6.23 -10.66 -22.18
CA ALA A 97 5.36 -10.86 -21.04
C ALA A 97 6.16 -11.38 -19.83
N ASP A 98 7.13 -12.27 -20.05
CA ASP A 98 7.96 -12.81 -18.98
C ASP A 98 8.86 -11.74 -18.35
N ALA A 99 9.47 -10.87 -19.17
CA ALA A 99 10.22 -9.72 -18.65
C ALA A 99 9.34 -8.77 -17.81
N VAL A 100 8.08 -8.54 -18.23
CA VAL A 100 7.12 -7.73 -17.46
C VAL A 100 6.73 -8.42 -16.15
N LYS A 101 6.52 -9.74 -16.14
CA LYS A 101 6.26 -10.49 -14.90
C LYS A 101 7.44 -10.38 -13.92
N GLU A 102 8.68 -10.52 -14.39
CA GLU A 102 9.88 -10.34 -13.56
C GLU A 102 9.94 -8.94 -12.93
N ALA A 103 9.65 -7.89 -13.70
CA ALA A 103 9.61 -6.53 -13.16
C ALA A 103 8.51 -6.33 -12.12
N TYR A 104 7.32 -6.90 -12.33
CA TYR A 104 6.26 -6.87 -11.32
C TYR A 104 6.67 -7.61 -10.05
N ILE A 105 7.26 -8.80 -10.16
CA ILE A 105 7.76 -9.54 -8.98
C ILE A 105 8.77 -8.68 -8.21
N ASN A 106 9.70 -8.03 -8.90
CA ASN A 106 10.66 -7.12 -8.27
C ASN A 106 9.98 -5.90 -7.62
N ALA A 107 8.96 -5.33 -8.26
CA ALA A 107 8.19 -4.19 -7.75
C ALA A 107 7.41 -4.54 -6.48
N PHE A 108 6.73 -5.69 -6.48
CA PHE A 108 6.03 -6.18 -5.29
C PHE A 108 7.01 -6.46 -4.15
N ASN A 109 8.10 -7.19 -4.40
CA ASN A 109 9.11 -7.46 -3.38
C ASN A 109 9.71 -6.19 -2.80
N TRP A 110 10.02 -5.20 -3.65
CA TRP A 110 10.53 -3.91 -3.20
C TRP A 110 9.51 -3.16 -2.35
N MET A 111 8.26 -3.06 -2.80
CA MET A 111 7.20 -2.36 -2.05
C MET A 111 6.90 -3.05 -0.71
N THR A 112 6.80 -4.38 -0.69
CA THR A 112 6.59 -5.14 0.56
C THR A 112 7.74 -4.92 1.54
N ALA A 113 8.99 -4.92 1.07
CA ALA A 113 10.15 -4.65 1.92
C ALA A 113 10.12 -3.23 2.48
N GLU A 114 9.70 -2.24 1.69
CA GLU A 114 9.63 -0.85 2.12
C GLU A 114 8.50 -0.62 3.14
N LEU A 115 7.33 -1.21 2.90
CA LEU A 115 6.20 -1.20 3.84
C LEU A 115 6.59 -1.85 5.17
N ARG A 116 7.33 -2.97 5.12
CA ARG A 116 7.83 -3.65 6.31
C ARG A 116 8.79 -2.77 7.11
N LYS A 117 9.77 -2.13 6.47
CA LYS A 117 10.69 -1.20 7.14
C LYS A 117 9.94 -0.04 7.79
N TYR A 118 8.95 0.52 7.10
CA TYR A 118 8.13 1.60 7.65
C TYR A 118 7.37 1.14 8.90
N SER A 119 6.74 -0.05 8.84
CA SER A 119 6.04 -0.66 9.96
C SER A 119 6.97 -0.94 11.14
N GLU A 120 8.14 -1.55 10.92
CA GLU A 120 9.12 -1.84 11.97
C GLU A 120 9.66 -0.55 12.62
N SER A 121 9.98 0.47 11.81
CA SER A 121 10.42 1.77 12.32
C SER A 121 9.34 2.46 13.15
N TYR A 122 8.09 2.41 12.69
CA TYR A 122 6.94 2.96 13.40
C TYR A 122 6.72 2.26 14.74
N GLU A 123 6.75 0.93 14.76
CA GLU A 123 6.60 0.12 15.97
C GLU A 123 7.71 0.37 16.97
N ALA A 124 8.96 0.49 16.52
CA ALA A 124 10.09 0.82 17.38
C ALA A 124 9.91 2.19 18.07
N GLU A 125 9.50 3.22 17.31
CA GLU A 125 9.26 4.56 17.86
C GLU A 125 8.08 4.56 18.85
N ARG A 126 6.98 3.91 18.49
CA ARG A 126 5.80 3.74 19.36
C ARG A 126 6.15 3.02 20.67
N ASN A 127 6.87 1.91 20.57
CA ASN A 127 7.27 1.11 21.74
C ASN A 127 8.21 1.92 22.65
N ALA A 128 9.13 2.71 22.10
CA ALA A 128 10.04 3.56 22.86
C ALA A 128 9.29 4.65 23.66
N VAL A 129 8.33 5.34 23.02
CA VAL A 129 7.53 6.38 23.69
C VAL A 129 6.60 5.79 24.74
N MET A 130 6.01 4.62 24.47
CA MET A 130 5.17 3.93 25.45
C MET A 130 5.99 3.49 26.68
N LEU A 131 7.19 2.97 26.46
CA LEU A 131 8.10 2.61 27.55
C LEU A 131 8.51 3.84 28.39
N GLU A 132 8.76 4.98 27.75
CA GLU A 132 9.03 6.26 28.43
C GLU A 132 7.84 6.67 29.30
N TYR A 133 6.62 6.58 28.77
CA TYR A 133 5.38 6.87 29.51
C TYR A 133 5.22 6.00 30.75
N MET A 134 5.43 4.68 30.62
CA MET A 134 5.33 3.76 31.75
C MET A 134 6.37 4.07 32.82
N LYS A 135 7.65 4.26 32.43
CA LYS A 135 8.73 4.61 33.37
C LYS A 135 8.46 5.89 34.14
N GLU A 136 8.07 6.96 33.45
CA GLU A 136 7.80 8.26 34.08
C GLU A 136 6.56 8.20 34.99
N LYS A 137 5.53 7.44 34.62
CA LYS A 137 4.35 7.20 35.46
C LYS A 137 4.73 6.45 36.74
N ASP A 138 5.57 5.42 36.63
CA ASP A 138 6.02 4.63 37.78
C ASP A 138 6.86 5.48 38.74
N VAL A 139 7.83 6.25 38.22
CA VAL A 139 8.63 7.20 39.00
C VAL A 139 7.75 8.26 39.67
N ALA A 140 6.73 8.76 38.97
CA ALA A 140 5.82 9.74 39.52
C ALA A 140 5.08 9.21 40.76
N SER A 141 4.65 7.95 40.73
CA SER A 141 3.91 7.31 41.83
C SER A 141 4.67 7.28 43.17
N MET A 142 5.99 7.44 43.15
CA MET A 142 6.85 7.39 44.33
C MET A 142 6.77 8.65 45.22
N SER A 143 6.28 9.80 44.74
CA SER A 143 6.10 10.98 45.60
C SER A 143 5.04 11.98 45.09
N GLY A 144 4.36 12.67 46.00
CA GLY A 144 3.34 13.66 45.64
C GLY A 144 3.86 14.84 44.79
N ARG A 145 5.11 15.27 45.00
CA ARG A 145 5.76 16.30 44.17
C ARG A 145 5.96 15.81 42.73
N LEU A 146 6.37 14.55 42.55
CA LEU A 146 6.56 13.97 41.22
C LEU A 146 5.22 13.70 40.53
N LEU A 147 4.17 13.26 41.26
CA LEU A 147 2.80 13.15 40.73
C LEU A 147 2.28 14.48 40.18
N ASN A 148 2.49 15.59 40.89
CA ASN A 148 2.08 16.91 40.42
C ASN A 148 2.84 17.34 39.15
N ARG A 149 4.15 17.10 39.09
CA ARG A 149 4.97 17.38 37.89
C ARG A 149 4.55 16.50 36.71
N TRP A 150 4.28 15.22 36.97
CA TRP A 150 3.79 14.27 35.98
C TRP A 150 2.49 14.73 35.34
N GLY A 151 1.48 15.04 36.15
CA GLY A 151 0.17 15.45 35.67
C GLY A 151 0.20 16.75 34.86
N ARG A 152 1.00 17.74 35.27
CA ARG A 152 1.03 19.07 34.64
C ARG A 152 1.93 19.16 33.41
N VAL A 153 3.02 18.40 33.35
CA VAL A 153 4.07 18.60 32.34
C VAL A 153 4.31 17.35 31.50
N LYS A 154 4.71 16.24 32.15
CA LYS A 154 5.19 15.05 31.43
C LYS A 154 4.07 14.26 30.76
N LYS A 155 2.95 14.03 31.45
CA LYS A 155 1.82 13.27 30.93
C LYS A 155 1.22 13.89 29.67
N PRO A 156 0.90 15.20 29.61
CA PRO A 156 0.38 15.81 28.38
C PRO A 156 1.37 15.74 27.21
N GLN A 157 2.66 15.96 27.46
CA GLN A 157 3.69 15.89 26.42
C GLN A 157 3.81 14.50 25.79
N LEU A 158 3.83 13.45 26.61
CA LEU A 158 3.94 12.07 26.14
C LEU A 158 2.67 11.61 25.42
N LEU A 159 1.48 11.97 25.92
CA LEU A 159 0.22 11.68 25.23
C LEU A 159 0.16 12.36 23.85
N ALA A 160 0.54 13.63 23.76
CA ALA A 160 0.61 14.34 22.48
C ALA A 160 1.66 13.75 21.52
N ARG A 161 2.70 13.07 22.04
CA ARG A 161 3.68 12.35 21.21
C ARG A 161 3.13 11.02 20.72
N ILE A 162 2.42 10.26 21.58
CA ILE A 162 1.73 9.02 21.22
C ILE A 162 0.67 9.30 20.14
N GLU A 163 -0.16 10.32 20.33
CA GLU A 163 -1.20 10.70 19.37
C GLU A 163 -0.62 11.06 17.99
N ARG A 164 0.49 11.82 17.96
CA ARG A 164 1.22 12.11 16.71
C ARG A 164 1.73 10.86 16.01
N LEU A 165 2.21 9.86 16.78
CA LEU A 165 2.64 8.59 16.23
C LEU A 165 1.46 7.81 15.67
N GLU A 166 0.35 7.71 16.40
CA GLU A 166 -0.86 7.03 15.92
C GLU A 166 -1.39 7.65 14.62
N GLN A 167 -1.41 8.97 14.53
CA GLN A 167 -1.74 9.69 13.28
C GLN A 167 -0.76 9.32 12.16
N ARG A 168 0.54 9.26 12.44
CA ARG A 168 1.58 8.89 11.45
C ARG A 168 1.48 7.44 10.99
N GLY A 169 1.06 6.53 11.86
CA GLY A 169 0.74 5.15 11.51
C GLY A 169 -0.52 5.03 10.63
N GLN A 170 -1.43 6.01 10.69
CA GLN A 170 -2.60 6.11 9.82
C GLN A 170 -2.34 6.85 8.49
N ILE A 171 -1.21 7.56 8.35
CA ILE A 171 -0.89 8.33 7.14
C ILE A 171 -0.47 7.40 5.99
N SER A 172 -1.20 7.51 4.88
CA SER A 172 -0.87 7.01 3.55
C SER A 172 0.32 7.81 2.97
N LEU A 173 1.39 7.16 2.51
CA LEU A 173 2.62 7.84 2.04
C LEU A 173 2.38 8.63 0.72
N PRO A 174 3.07 9.74 0.39
CA PRO A 174 2.84 10.48 -0.86
C PRO A 174 3.26 9.69 -2.12
N GLY A 175 2.41 9.70 -3.15
CA GLY A 175 2.28 8.63 -4.16
C GLY A 175 1.02 7.77 -3.91
N PHE A 176 0.53 7.82 -2.67
CA PHE A 176 -0.75 7.38 -2.19
C PHE A 176 -1.67 8.62 -2.15
N GLY A 177 -2.36 8.88 -3.25
CA GLY A 177 -3.49 9.81 -3.24
C GLY A 177 -4.65 9.23 -2.42
N LYS A 178 -5.35 10.08 -1.66
CA LYS A 178 -6.71 9.78 -1.18
C LYS A 178 -7.62 9.46 -2.37
N ALA A 179 -7.63 8.19 -2.78
CA ALA A 179 -8.79 7.55 -3.36
C ALA A 179 -9.11 6.45 -2.35
N ILE A 180 -10.00 6.66 -1.38
CA ILE A 180 -11.42 6.89 -1.58
C ILE A 180 -11.97 7.57 -0.32
N THR A 181 -12.63 8.71 -0.48
CA THR A 181 -13.75 9.10 0.38
C THR A 181 -14.98 9.13 -0.52
N HIS A 182 -15.90 8.20 -0.23
CA HIS A 182 -17.21 7.94 -0.83
C HIS A 182 -17.22 7.23 -2.20
#